data_AF-A0A9D5DQT7-F1
#
_entry.id   AF-A0A9D5DQT7-F1
#
_cell.length_a   1.000
_cell.length_b   1.000
_cell.length_c   1.000
_cell.angle_alpha   90.00
_cell.angle_beta   90.00
_cell.angle_gamma   90.00
#
_symmetry.space_group_name_H-M   'P 1'
#
loop_
_entity.id
_entity.type
_entity.pdbx_description
1 polymer ?
#
loop_
_entity_poly.entity_id
_entity_poly.type
_entity_poly.pdbx_seq_one_letter_code
_entity_poly.pdbx_strand_id
1 'polypeptide(L)'
;MEVVPEGVRSCLHTGIGNNIDFLIARATAIIESQQRFMKSYDLKMYEEVKEALDWYSKHCLESDLEKDLQEFERLHQKIKEEESL
;
A
#
# COMPACT_ATOMS: atom_id res chain seq x y z
N MET A 1 24.92 -11.43 -7.82
CA MET A 1 23.58 -10.83 -7.69
C MET A 1 22.72 -11.52 -8.74
N GLU A 2 21.77 -12.34 -8.31
CA GLU A 2 20.84 -12.97 -9.25
C GLU A 2 19.99 -11.86 -9.89
N VAL A 3 19.93 -11.84 -11.21
CA VAL A 3 19.12 -10.88 -11.94
C VAL A 3 17.69 -11.38 -11.92
N VAL A 4 16.80 -10.66 -11.24
CA VAL A 4 15.36 -10.97 -11.24
C VAL A 4 14.85 -10.83 -12.69
N PRO A 5 14.22 -11.87 -13.27
CA PRO A 5 13.71 -11.81 -14.63
C PRO A 5 12.70 -10.68 -14.82
N GLU A 6 12.71 -10.04 -15.98
CA GLU A 6 11.89 -8.84 -16.22
C GLU A 6 10.40 -9.08 -16.04
N GLY A 7 9.89 -10.22 -16.52
CA GLY A 7 8.49 -10.60 -16.31
C GLY A 7 8.14 -10.72 -14.84
N VAL A 8 9.03 -11.27 -14.01
CA VAL A 8 8.82 -11.39 -12.55
C VAL A 8 8.78 -10.01 -11.91
N ARG A 9 9.70 -9.10 -12.28
CA ARG A 9 9.70 -7.71 -11.81
C ARG A 9 8.39 -7.01 -12.16
N SER A 10 7.94 -7.11 -13.41
CA SER A 10 6.71 -6.49 -13.88
C SER A 10 5.47 -7.01 -13.15
N CYS A 11 5.37 -8.32 -12.93
CA CYS A 11 4.27 -8.92 -12.17
C CYS A 11 4.26 -8.46 -10.71
N LEU A 12 5.43 -8.39 -10.07
CA LEU A 12 5.56 -7.91 -8.69
C LEU A 12 5.15 -6.44 -8.58
N HIS A 13 5.70 -5.57 -9.42
CA HIS A 13 5.36 -4.13 -9.44
C HIS A 13 3.84 -3.92 -9.61
N THR A 14 3.25 -4.59 -10.60
CA THR A 14 1.79 -4.51 -10.85
C THR A 14 0.98 -5.01 -9.66
N GLY A 15 1.37 -6.13 -9.06
CA GLY A 15 0.68 -6.71 -7.91
C GLY A 15 0.74 -5.82 -6.67
N ILE A 16 1.89 -5.21 -6.40
CA ILE A 16 2.08 -4.25 -5.31
C ILE A 16 1.21 -3.01 -5.56
N GLY A 17 1.25 -2.44 -6.77
CA GLY A 17 0.44 -1.28 -7.15
C GLY A 17 -1.06 -1.53 -6.99
N ASN A 18 -1.57 -2.67 -7.46
CA ASN A 18 -2.98 -3.02 -7.29
C ASN A 18 -3.43 -3.10 -5.83
N ASN A 19 -2.55 -3.58 -4.94
CA ASN A 19 -2.85 -3.63 -3.50
C ASN A 19 -2.84 -2.23 -2.88
N ILE A 20 -1.92 -1.36 -3.30
CA ILE A 20 -1.90 0.05 -2.86
C ILE A 20 -3.18 0.76 -3.31
N ASP A 21 -3.56 0.63 -4.58
CA ASP A 21 -4.79 1.20 -5.14
C ASP A 21 -6.03 0.74 -4.36
N PHE A 22 -6.08 -0.56 -4.04
CA PHE A 22 -7.14 -1.10 -3.20
C PHE A 22 -7.17 -0.44 -1.82
N LEU A 23 -6.03 -0.31 -1.15
CA LEU A 23 -5.92 0.31 0.18
C LEU A 23 -6.33 1.80 0.14
N ILE A 24 -5.93 2.55 -0.88
CA ILE A 24 -6.34 3.94 -1.10
C ILE A 24 -7.87 4.03 -1.28
N ALA A 25 -8.44 3.19 -2.14
CA ALA A 25 -9.88 3.17 -2.38
C ALA A 25 -10.67 2.83 -1.10
N ARG A 26 -10.16 1.87 -0.30
CA ARG A 26 -10.74 1.49 0.99
C ARG A 26 -10.68 2.64 2.00
N ALA A 27 -9.51 3.28 2.14
CA ALA A 27 -9.34 4.41 3.06
C ALA A 27 -10.23 5.60 2.67
N THR A 28 -10.31 5.91 1.38
CA THR A 28 -11.19 6.95 0.83
C THR A 28 -12.65 6.66 1.17
N ALA A 29 -13.12 5.43 0.92
CA ALA A 29 -14.49 5.04 1.23
C ALA A 29 -14.81 5.11 2.74
N ILE A 30 -13.85 4.79 3.61
CA ILE A 30 -14.01 4.90 5.08
C ILE A 30 -14.23 6.38 5.46
N ILE A 31 -13.36 7.26 4.98
CA ILE A 31 -13.45 8.71 5.22
C ILE A 31 -14.79 9.27 4.71
N GLU A 32 -15.20 8.91 3.49
CA GLU A 32 -16.45 9.40 2.89
C GLU A 32 -17.70 8.87 3.59
N SER A 33 -17.67 7.62 4.07
CA SER A 33 -18.79 6.99 4.76
C SER A 33 -18.90 7.37 6.24
N GLN A 34 -17.99 8.21 6.75
CA GLN A 34 -17.85 8.53 8.19
C GLN A 34 -17.68 7.28 9.07
N GLN A 35 -17.28 6.15 8.46
CA GLN A 35 -16.81 5.00 9.22
C GLN A 35 -15.50 5.41 9.86
N ARG A 36 -15.33 5.09 11.13
CA ARG A 36 -14.19 5.62 11.88
C ARG A 36 -12.94 4.78 11.78
N PHE A 37 -12.99 3.54 11.28
CA PHE A 37 -11.84 2.63 11.42
C PHE A 37 -11.57 1.75 10.22
N MET A 38 -10.28 1.46 10.01
CA MET A 38 -9.84 0.40 9.10
C MET A 38 -9.99 -0.97 9.76
N LYS A 39 -10.33 -2.00 8.97
CA LYS A 39 -10.45 -3.35 9.50
C LYS A 39 -9.07 -3.99 9.62
N SER A 40 -8.94 -4.97 10.51
CA SER A 40 -7.68 -5.69 10.75
C SER A 40 -7.07 -6.32 9.49
N TYR A 41 -7.91 -6.78 8.55
CA TYR A 41 -7.41 -7.31 7.27
C TYR A 41 -6.83 -6.21 6.37
N ASP A 42 -7.39 -4.99 6.39
CA ASP A 42 -6.86 -3.87 5.62
C ASP A 42 -5.46 -3.50 6.17
N LEU A 43 -5.30 -3.49 7.50
CA LEU A 43 -4.01 -3.24 8.16
C LEU A 43 -2.97 -4.34 7.91
N LYS A 44 -3.39 -5.61 7.87
CA LYS A 44 -2.50 -6.73 7.52
C LYS A 44 -1.98 -6.60 6.08
N MET A 45 -2.87 -6.27 5.15
CA MET A 45 -2.51 -6.05 3.75
C MET A 45 -1.52 -4.89 3.60
N TYR A 46 -1.69 -3.81 4.37
CA TYR A 46 -0.74 -2.70 4.37
C TYR A 46 0.68 -3.13 4.78
N GLU A 47 0.83 -3.94 5.83
CA GLU A 47 2.16 -4.45 6.21
C GLU A 47 2.75 -5.41 5.15
N GLU A 48 1.91 -6.24 4.52
CA GLU A 48 2.34 -7.12 3.42
C GLU A 48 2.80 -6.32 2.19
N VAL A 49 2.11 -5.21 1.87
CA VAL A 49 2.51 -4.29 0.80
C VAL A 49 3.84 -3.62 1.12
N LYS A 50 4.06 -3.17 2.36
CA LYS A 50 5.35 -2.60 2.80
C LYS A 50 6.49 -3.59 2.66
N GLU A 51 6.30 -4.82 3.11
CA GLU A 51 7.29 -5.89 2.97
C GLU A 51 7.61 -6.17 1.50
N ALA A 52 6.58 -6.27 0.66
CA ALA A 52 6.74 -6.53 -0.77
C ALA A 52 7.46 -5.37 -1.49
N LEU A 53 7.12 -4.12 -1.16
CA LEU A 53 7.74 -2.93 -1.76
C LEU A 53 9.20 -2.78 -1.33
N ASP A 54 9.51 -2.98 -0.04
CA ASP A 54 10.89 -2.97 0.46
C ASP A 54 11.74 -4.05 -0.24
N TRP A 55 11.21 -5.25 -0.39
CA TRP A 55 11.88 -6.31 -1.14
C TRP A 55 12.09 -5.92 -2.61
N TYR A 56 11.05 -5.41 -3.27
CA TYR A 56 11.13 -4.99 -4.67
C TYR A 56 12.20 -3.90 -4.88
N SER A 57 12.22 -2.88 -4.02
CA SER A 57 13.20 -1.78 -4.07
C SER A 57 14.64 -2.25 -3.86
N LYS A 58 14.86 -3.31 -3.06
CA LYS A 58 16.19 -3.91 -2.83
C LYS A 58 16.66 -4.81 -3.97
N HIS A 59 15.75 -5.47 -4.67
CA HIS A 59 16.09 -6.57 -5.59
C HIS A 59 15.81 -6.28 -7.07
N CYS A 60 14.94 -5.31 -7.37
CA CYS A 60 14.48 -5.03 -8.73
C CYS A 60 15.01 -3.68 -9.21
N LEU A 61 14.27 -2.60 -8.90
CA LEU A 61 14.52 -1.23 -9.36
C LEU A 61 13.85 -0.25 -8.39
N GLU A 62 14.28 1.02 -8.44
CA GLU A 62 13.56 2.12 -7.80
C GLU A 62 12.12 2.19 -8.34
N SER A 63 11.15 2.32 -7.43
CA SER A 63 9.73 2.23 -7.75
C SER A 63 9.00 3.53 -7.40
N ASP A 64 8.13 3.97 -8.31
CA ASP A 64 7.18 5.05 -8.10
C ASP A 64 6.09 4.71 -7.07
N LEU A 65 5.87 3.43 -6.79
CA LEU A 65 4.88 2.92 -5.84
C LEU A 65 5.08 3.42 -4.39
N GLU A 66 6.29 3.88 -4.05
CA GLU A 66 6.55 4.51 -2.74
C GLU A 66 5.68 5.76 -2.54
N LYS A 67 5.44 6.53 -3.62
CA LYS A 67 4.58 7.72 -3.57
C LYS A 67 3.12 7.35 -3.39
N ASP A 68 2.67 6.28 -4.03
CA ASP A 68 1.31 5.80 -3.91
C ASP A 68 1.07 5.25 -2.50
N LEU A 69 2.06 4.54 -1.93
CA LEU A 69 2.01 4.09 -0.55
C LEU A 69 1.95 5.26 0.43
N GLN A 70 2.71 6.33 0.21
CA GLN A 70 2.64 7.56 1.02
C GLN A 70 1.26 8.22 0.96
N GLU A 71 0.56 8.16 -0.17
CA GLU A 71 -0.82 8.66 -0.26
C GLU A 71 -1.77 7.82 0.60
N PHE A 72 -1.64 6.48 0.57
CA PHE A 72 -2.37 5.62 1.51
C PHE A 72 -2.04 5.97 2.97
N GLU A 73 -0.77 6.13 3.33
CA GLU A 73 -0.35 6.46 4.70
C GLU A 73 -0.94 7.78 5.17
N ARG A 74 -1.01 8.78 4.30
CA ARG A 74 -1.66 10.06 4.57
C ARG A 74 -3.15 9.89 4.88
N LEU A 75 -3.87 9.08 4.10
CA LEU A 75 -5.29 8.78 4.32
C LEU A 75 -5.50 7.98 5.62
N HIS A 76 -4.64 6.99 5.88
CA HIS A 76 -4.70 6.17 7.09
C HIS A 76 -4.44 7.01 8.35
N GLN A 77 -3.51 7.96 8.30
CA GLN A 77 -3.26 8.89 9.40
C GLN A 77 -4.49 9.75 9.69
N LYS A 78 -5.17 10.25 8.65
CA LYS A 78 -6.44 10.98 8.80
C LYS A 78 -7.51 10.15 9.50
N ILE A 79 -7.66 8.87 9.13
CA ILE A 79 -8.61 7.95 9.79
C ILE A 79 -8.29 7.82 11.28
N LYS A 80 -7.02 7.62 11.66
CA LYS A 80 -6.59 7.51 13.06
C LYS A 80 -6.86 8.77 13.90
N GLU A 81 -6.70 9.94 13.29
CA GLU A 81 -7.02 11.21 13.94
C GLU A 81 -8.52 11.33 14.22
N GLU A 82 -9.37 10.86 13.29
CA GLU A 82 -10.82 10.83 13.45
C GLU A 82 -11.32 9.74 14.42
N GLU A 83 -10.58 8.62 14.61
CA GLU A 83 -10.86 7.63 15.67
C GLU A 83 -10.66 8.19 17.08
N SER A 84 -9.75 9.14 17.22
CA SER A 84 -9.33 9.70 18.51
C SER A 84 -10.23 10.85 19.01
N LEU A 85 -11.27 11.22 18.23
CA LEU A 85 -12.24 12.29 18.49
C LEU A 85 -13.62 11.76 18.95
#